data_AF-A0A9Q0E0M5-F1
#
_entry.id   AF-A0A9Q0E0M5-F1
#
_cell.length_a   1.000
_cell.length_b   1.000
_cell.length_c   1.000
_cell.angle_alpha   90.00
_cell.angle_beta   90.00
_cell.angle_gamma   90.00
#
_symmetry.space_group_name_H-M   'P 1'
#
loop_
_entity.id
_entity.type
_entity.pdbx_description
1 polymer ?
#
loop_
_entity_poly.entity_id
_entity_poly.type
_entity_poly.pdbx_seq_one_letter_code
_entity_poly.pdbx_strand_id
1 'polypeptide(L)'
;MGNQVEKLTHLNYGEVPTSDPNGFDGGEDGPRIGVSYIFSSNDDDHDEDAFDVPPGDRLPPIPVEMPTFDPHNEVGCSVHYRDECIYQRNVAEAKDTPRPAGGLLNTCRPGDLLEFVARGQYPHWAVYVGEFQVVHLHRAEIKSSFLTDASQGRPGRVVNGLYRYRALPPEVILRNARDHVGDGELCWRNAECFAAWCRYGKREFKIGGEIRIGKQPYRLTLLFSQKNRHVLEFQSLEDVIMEKRRNDQIGRTAVMQELAGHLSSTNQTKDGSLGSLD
;
A
#
# COMPACT_ATOMS: atom_id res chain seq x y z
N MET A 1 38.14 -56.64 -11.05
CA MET A 1 36.70 -56.76 -10.77
C MET A 1 36.08 -55.38 -10.93
N GLY A 2 35.16 -55.23 -11.89
CA GLY A 2 34.21 -54.11 -11.97
C GLY A 2 34.69 -52.79 -12.61
N ASN A 3 34.89 -52.77 -13.94
CA ASN A 3 34.75 -51.55 -14.75
C ASN A 3 33.27 -51.23 -14.95
N GLN A 4 32.86 -49.95 -14.90
CA GLN A 4 32.11 -49.31 -16.00
C GLN A 4 31.82 -47.83 -15.73
N VAL A 5 32.38 -47.01 -16.62
CA VAL A 5 31.99 -45.65 -16.95
C VAL A 5 31.13 -45.78 -18.22
N GLU A 6 29.99 -45.07 -18.30
CA GLU A 6 29.17 -44.72 -19.49
C GLU A 6 27.86 -44.11 -18.93
N LYS A 7 27.21 -43.06 -19.44
CA LYS A 7 27.20 -42.44 -20.77
C LYS A 7 26.55 -41.04 -20.64
N LEU A 8 27.18 -40.04 -21.25
CA LEU A 8 26.50 -38.85 -21.76
C LEU A 8 25.63 -39.28 -22.95
N THR A 9 24.35 -38.91 -22.98
CA THR A 9 23.59 -38.77 -24.23
C THR A 9 22.60 -37.63 -24.13
N HIS A 10 22.93 -36.57 -24.87
CA HIS A 10 22.05 -35.58 -25.47
C HIS A 10 20.64 -36.08 -25.74
N LEU A 11 19.62 -35.24 -25.51
CA LEU A 11 18.41 -35.25 -26.33
C LEU A 11 17.95 -33.81 -26.60
N ASN A 12 17.78 -33.59 -27.90
CA ASN A 12 17.54 -32.36 -28.63
C ASN A 12 16.04 -32.02 -28.63
N TYR A 13 15.72 -30.74 -28.81
CA TYR A 13 14.38 -30.25 -29.11
C TYR A 13 13.87 -30.86 -30.42
N GLY A 14 12.61 -31.32 -30.42
CA GLY A 14 11.89 -31.68 -31.64
C GLY A 14 10.58 -32.40 -31.34
N GLU A 15 9.49 -31.89 -31.93
CA GLU A 15 8.21 -32.58 -32.14
C GLU A 15 7.19 -32.51 -31.00
N VAL A 16 6.66 -31.32 -30.77
CA VAL A 16 5.26 -31.17 -30.36
C VAL A 16 4.36 -31.56 -31.55
N PRO A 17 3.49 -32.57 -31.42
CA PRO A 17 2.48 -32.85 -32.43
C PRO A 17 1.49 -31.70 -32.48
N THR A 18 1.54 -30.94 -33.56
CA THR A 18 0.44 -30.10 -34.03
C THR A 18 -0.78 -30.99 -34.29
N SER A 19 -1.91 -30.59 -33.71
CA SER A 19 -3.24 -31.19 -33.79
C SER A 19 -3.64 -31.68 -35.17
N ASP A 20 -4.55 -32.67 -35.24
CA ASP A 20 -5.82 -32.61 -36.00
C ASP A 20 -6.65 -33.93 -35.83
N PRO A 21 -7.77 -34.19 -36.53
CA PRO A 21 -9.02 -33.44 -36.78
C PRO A 21 -10.24 -34.39 -36.61
N ASN A 22 -11.09 -34.23 -35.60
CA ASN A 22 -12.50 -34.63 -35.73
C ASN A 22 -13.29 -34.18 -34.51
N GLY A 23 -14.38 -33.48 -34.80
CA GLY A 23 -15.10 -32.69 -33.83
C GLY A 23 -15.87 -33.47 -32.79
N PHE A 24 -16.15 -32.78 -31.68
CA PHE A 24 -17.51 -32.65 -31.21
C PHE A 24 -17.63 -31.32 -30.46
N ASP A 25 -18.40 -30.42 -31.04
CA ASP A 25 -18.89 -29.21 -30.40
C ASP A 25 -20.07 -29.62 -29.50
N GLY A 26 -20.06 -29.14 -28.27
CA GLY A 26 -20.93 -29.60 -27.21
C GLY A 26 -21.12 -28.54 -26.14
N GLY A 27 -21.50 -27.34 -26.59
CA GLY A 27 -22.32 -26.36 -25.88
C GLY A 27 -22.00 -26.11 -24.41
N GLU A 28 -21.31 -25.00 -24.14
CA GLU A 28 -21.64 -24.18 -22.98
C GLU A 28 -21.30 -22.71 -23.25
N ASP A 29 -22.32 -21.88 -23.09
CA ASP A 29 -22.33 -20.43 -23.19
C ASP A 29 -21.47 -19.83 -22.06
N GLY A 30 -20.40 -19.11 -22.40
CA GLY A 30 -19.54 -18.47 -21.40
C GLY A 30 -18.61 -17.42 -22.01
N PRO A 31 -18.94 -16.11 -21.92
CA PRO A 31 -18.05 -15.06 -22.36
C PRO A 31 -17.17 -14.56 -21.21
N ARG A 32 -15.85 -14.50 -21.47
CA ARG A 32 -14.91 -13.38 -21.18
C ARG A 32 -13.53 -13.90 -20.81
N ILE A 33 -12.61 -13.84 -21.78
CA ILE A 33 -11.17 -13.83 -21.49
C ILE A 33 -10.88 -12.49 -20.80
N GLY A 34 -10.69 -12.52 -19.48
CA GLY A 34 -10.27 -11.37 -18.70
C GLY A 34 -8.79 -11.08 -18.97
N VAL A 35 -8.52 -9.96 -19.63
CA VAL A 35 -7.15 -9.44 -19.76
C VAL A 35 -6.78 -8.83 -18.41
N SER A 36 -5.93 -9.51 -17.64
CA SER A 36 -5.31 -8.93 -16.45
C SER A 36 -4.20 -7.99 -16.87
N TYR A 37 -4.36 -6.70 -16.57
CA TYR A 37 -3.28 -5.72 -16.67
C TYR A 37 -2.18 -6.10 -15.68
N ILE A 38 -1.06 -6.59 -16.20
CA ILE A 38 0.18 -6.73 -15.44
C ILE A 38 0.83 -5.35 -15.49
N PHE A 39 0.71 -4.59 -14.40
CA PHE A 39 1.59 -3.44 -14.20
C PHE A 39 3.01 -3.98 -14.13
N SER A 40 3.89 -3.56 -15.04
CA SER A 40 5.32 -3.73 -14.83
C SER A 40 5.65 -3.09 -13.49
N SER A 41 5.98 -3.92 -12.49
CA SER A 41 6.62 -3.50 -11.26
C SER A 41 7.92 -2.80 -11.62
N ASN A 42 7.87 -1.48 -11.77
CA ASN A 42 9.07 -0.67 -11.65
C ASN A 42 9.33 -0.60 -10.14
N ASP A 43 10.04 -1.61 -9.62
CA ASP A 43 10.37 -1.84 -8.21
C ASP A 43 11.31 -0.77 -7.60
N ASP A 44 11.27 0.48 -8.09
CA ASP A 44 12.09 1.61 -7.65
C ASP A 44 11.27 2.66 -6.88
N ASP A 45 10.35 2.22 -6.01
CA ASP A 45 9.64 3.12 -5.08
C ASP A 45 10.53 3.47 -3.86
N HIS A 46 11.78 3.90 -4.10
CA HIS A 46 12.64 4.51 -3.08
C HIS A 46 12.30 6.01 -2.82
N ASP A 47 11.19 6.50 -3.38
CA ASP A 47 10.74 7.89 -3.31
C ASP A 47 10.06 8.26 -1.97
N GLU A 48 10.62 7.83 -0.84
CA GLU A 48 10.22 8.45 0.44
C GLU A 48 10.71 9.91 0.54
N ASP A 49 11.68 10.33 -0.27
CA ASP A 49 12.18 11.71 -0.31
C ASP A 49 12.69 12.13 -1.71
N ALA A 50 11.79 12.51 -2.64
CA ALA A 50 12.20 13.27 -3.83
C ALA A 50 12.45 14.76 -3.49
N PHE A 51 13.36 15.04 -2.56
CA PHE A 51 13.99 16.35 -2.34
C PHE A 51 15.41 16.18 -1.79
N ASP A 52 16.28 15.55 -2.57
CA ASP A 52 17.72 15.53 -2.29
C ASP A 52 18.37 16.76 -2.94
N VAL A 53 18.67 17.78 -2.15
CA VAL A 53 19.53 18.90 -2.56
C VAL A 53 20.99 18.49 -2.32
N PRO A 54 21.88 18.52 -3.32
CA PRO A 54 23.29 18.16 -3.15
C PRO A 54 23.98 19.07 -2.13
N PRO A 55 24.92 18.55 -1.30
CA PRO A 55 25.62 19.36 -0.33
C PRO A 55 26.72 20.16 -1.02
N GLY A 56 26.39 21.39 -1.43
CA GLY A 56 27.38 22.31 -1.97
C GLY A 56 26.85 23.31 -2.96
N ASP A 57 25.88 24.13 -2.57
CA ASP A 57 25.84 25.54 -2.96
C ASP A 57 24.80 26.28 -2.12
N ARG A 58 25.10 27.53 -1.76
CA ARG A 58 24.28 28.37 -0.89
C ARG A 58 22.83 28.43 -1.41
N LEU A 59 21.91 27.79 -0.70
CA LEU A 59 20.48 27.84 -0.97
C LEU A 59 19.97 29.30 -0.86
N PRO A 60 19.18 29.79 -1.83
CA PRO A 60 18.33 30.96 -1.60
C PRO A 60 17.31 30.63 -0.49
N PRO A 61 16.73 31.64 0.20
CA PRO A 61 15.85 31.39 1.34
C PRO A 61 14.71 30.44 0.96
N ILE A 62 14.58 29.38 1.76
CA ILE A 62 13.52 28.36 1.69
C ILE A 62 12.16 29.08 1.63
N PRO A 63 11.26 28.76 0.69
CA PRO A 63 9.88 29.25 0.75
C PRO A 63 9.29 28.84 2.10
N VAL A 64 8.89 29.83 2.90
CA VAL A 64 8.59 29.72 4.33
C VAL A 64 7.29 28.95 4.62
N GLU A 65 6.70 28.26 3.65
CA GLU A 65 5.44 27.57 3.82
C GLU A 65 5.49 26.20 3.15
N MET A 66 5.75 25.14 3.93
CA MET A 66 5.38 23.80 3.49
C MET A 66 3.88 23.80 3.18
N PRO A 67 3.42 23.23 2.05
CA PRO A 67 2.02 23.22 1.71
C PRO A 67 1.21 22.60 2.86
N THR A 68 0.30 23.38 3.42
CA THR A 68 -0.47 23.01 4.59
C THR A 68 -1.33 21.79 4.27
N PHE A 69 -1.35 20.84 5.21
CA PHE A 69 -2.21 19.67 5.11
C PHE A 69 -3.68 20.11 5.16
N ASP A 70 -4.49 19.69 4.18
CA ASP A 70 -5.93 19.93 4.16
C ASP A 70 -6.70 18.63 4.48
N PRO A 71 -7.29 18.51 5.68
CA PRO A 71 -8.07 17.34 6.07
C PRO A 71 -9.25 17.05 5.14
N HIS A 72 -9.79 18.05 4.44
CA HIS A 72 -10.92 17.87 3.52
C HIS A 72 -10.50 17.17 2.22
N ASN A 73 -9.19 17.16 1.92
CA ASN A 73 -8.63 16.46 0.78
C ASN A 73 -8.22 15.01 1.10
N GLU A 74 -8.54 14.49 2.29
CA GLU A 74 -8.34 13.08 2.62
C GLU A 74 -9.38 12.16 1.96
N VAL A 75 -8.92 10.96 1.59
CA VAL A 75 -9.78 9.94 1.00
C VAL A 75 -10.31 9.03 2.11
N GLY A 76 -11.59 9.17 2.44
CA GLY A 76 -12.27 8.19 3.28
C GLY A 76 -12.32 6.83 2.58
N CYS A 77 -12.06 5.75 3.30
CA CYS A 77 -12.12 4.41 2.73
C CYS A 77 -12.39 3.32 3.77
N SER A 78 -12.77 2.14 3.30
CA SER A 78 -12.80 0.92 4.10
C SER A 78 -12.24 -0.24 3.32
N VAL A 79 -11.60 -1.19 4.00
CA VAL A 79 -11.10 -2.43 3.41
C VAL A 79 -11.82 -3.60 4.03
N HIS A 80 -12.31 -4.49 3.19
CA HIS A 80 -12.87 -5.76 3.60
C HIS A 80 -12.00 -6.91 3.11
N TYR A 81 -11.73 -7.87 3.99
CA TYR A 81 -11.24 -9.19 3.61
C TYR A 81 -12.43 -10.13 3.59
N ARG A 82 -12.82 -10.58 2.40
CA ARG A 82 -14.10 -11.26 2.14
C ARG A 82 -15.24 -10.38 2.65
N ASP A 83 -15.91 -10.78 3.72
CA ASP A 83 -17.04 -10.04 4.33
C ASP A 83 -16.67 -9.32 5.63
N GLU A 84 -15.43 -9.44 6.09
CA GLU A 84 -14.96 -8.80 7.32
C GLU A 84 -14.28 -7.46 7.04
N CYS A 85 -14.74 -6.38 7.67
CA CYS A 85 -14.08 -5.08 7.59
C CYS A 85 -12.81 -5.07 8.45
N ILE A 86 -11.65 -4.99 7.82
CA ILE A 86 -10.33 -5.04 8.47
C ILE A 86 -9.68 -3.66 8.62
N TYR A 87 -10.15 -2.65 7.88
CA TYR A 87 -9.65 -1.28 7.97
C TYR A 87 -10.77 -0.29 7.68
N GLN A 88 -10.81 0.82 8.41
CA GLN A 88 -11.69 1.94 8.10
C GLN A 88 -11.06 3.29 8.43
N ARG A 89 -11.14 4.22 7.47
CA ARG A 89 -10.86 5.64 7.62
C ARG A 89 -12.11 6.43 7.25
N ASN A 90 -12.68 7.11 8.24
CA ASN A 90 -13.75 8.07 8.00
C ASN A 90 -13.15 9.45 7.72
N VAL A 91 -13.82 10.26 6.90
CA VAL A 91 -13.37 11.64 6.66
C VAL A 91 -13.66 12.46 7.92
N ALA A 92 -12.57 12.80 8.63
CA ALA A 92 -12.41 13.73 9.74
C ALA A 92 -13.54 13.76 10.81
N GLU A 93 -13.37 12.98 11.89
CA GLU A 93 -13.85 13.36 13.22
C GLU A 93 -12.81 14.26 13.91
N ALA A 94 -13.22 15.21 14.77
CA ALA A 94 -12.32 16.19 15.40
C ALA A 94 -11.16 15.58 16.23
N LYS A 95 -11.24 14.29 16.59
CA LYS A 95 -10.17 13.58 17.31
C LYS A 95 -9.03 13.11 16.40
N ASP A 96 -9.30 12.98 15.10
CA ASP A 96 -8.39 12.45 14.09
C ASP A 96 -7.65 13.55 13.32
N THR A 97 -7.86 14.82 13.71
CA THR A 97 -7.16 15.96 13.12
C THR A 97 -5.66 15.92 13.44
N PRO A 98 -4.77 15.95 12.44
CA PRO A 98 -3.33 15.96 12.65
C PRO A 98 -2.88 17.17 13.48
N ARG A 99 -1.90 16.95 14.35
CA ARG A 99 -1.32 17.95 15.25
C ARG A 99 0.19 18.00 15.07
N PRO A 100 0.84 19.13 15.36
CA PRO A 100 2.30 19.20 15.41
C PRO A 100 2.87 18.16 16.38
N ALA A 101 4.11 17.74 16.15
CA ALA A 101 4.83 16.75 16.95
C ALA A 101 4.70 17.00 18.47
N GLY A 102 4.92 18.23 18.94
CA GLY A 102 4.79 18.58 20.36
C GLY A 102 3.41 18.33 20.95
N GLY A 103 2.34 18.50 20.15
CA GLY A 103 0.97 18.19 20.56
C GLY A 103 0.70 16.69 20.70
N LEU A 104 1.41 15.86 19.94
CA LEU A 104 1.32 14.40 20.02
C LEU A 104 2.00 13.83 21.25
N LEU A 105 3.14 14.39 21.66
CA LEU A 105 3.92 13.90 22.81
C LEU A 105 3.07 13.87 24.10
N ASN A 106 2.12 14.80 24.23
CA ASN A 106 1.22 14.86 25.39
C ASN A 106 0.12 13.78 25.40
N THR A 107 -0.12 13.10 24.27
CA THR A 107 -1.22 12.13 24.12
C THR A 107 -0.76 10.70 23.85
N CYS A 108 0.47 10.51 23.36
CA CYS A 108 0.97 9.20 22.98
C CYS A 108 1.29 8.31 24.19
N ARG A 109 1.02 7.02 24.04
CA ARG A 109 1.42 5.96 24.97
C ARG A 109 2.30 4.95 24.26
N PRO A 110 3.30 4.35 24.94
CA PRO A 110 4.13 3.30 24.34
C PRO A 110 3.27 2.20 23.69
N GLY A 111 3.56 1.88 22.42
CA GLY A 111 2.81 0.97 21.57
C GLY A 111 1.77 1.62 20.66
N ASP A 112 1.54 2.94 20.77
CA ASP A 112 0.67 3.68 19.86
C ASP A 112 1.26 3.75 18.44
N LEU A 113 0.39 3.64 17.43
CA LEU A 113 0.75 3.91 16.04
C LEU A 113 0.52 5.37 15.73
N LEU A 114 1.53 5.98 15.11
CA LEU A 114 1.48 7.35 14.64
C LEU A 114 1.47 7.36 13.13
N GLU A 115 0.68 8.27 12.58
CA GLU A 115 0.69 8.61 11.16
C GLU A 115 1.02 10.09 11.03
N PHE A 116 2.10 10.41 10.32
CA PHE A 116 2.48 11.75 9.92
C PHE A 116 2.02 12.01 8.49
N VAL A 117 1.44 13.16 8.23
CA VAL A 117 0.77 13.47 6.95
C VAL A 117 1.24 14.80 6.39
N ALA A 118 1.37 14.87 5.07
CA ALA A 118 1.68 16.08 4.33
C ALA A 118 1.06 16.00 2.94
N ARG A 119 0.74 17.16 2.36
CA ARG A 119 0.13 17.23 1.03
C ARG A 119 1.11 16.72 -0.02
N GLY A 120 0.66 15.83 -0.91
CA GLY A 120 1.49 15.31 -2.00
C GLY A 120 2.52 14.27 -1.58
N GLN A 121 2.52 13.83 -0.32
CA GLN A 121 3.45 12.83 0.21
C GLN A 121 2.70 11.62 0.73
N TYR A 122 3.33 10.45 0.65
CA TYR A 122 2.83 9.26 1.31
C TYR A 122 2.78 9.48 2.83
N PRO A 123 1.69 9.06 3.52
CA PRO A 123 1.67 9.03 4.98
C PRO A 123 2.84 8.21 5.53
N HIS A 124 3.55 8.78 6.50
CA HIS A 124 4.66 8.12 7.18
C HIS A 124 4.19 7.56 8.51
N TRP A 125 4.51 6.30 8.80
CA TRP A 125 3.99 5.60 9.98
C TRP A 125 5.11 5.24 10.94
N ALA A 126 4.80 5.25 12.23
CA ALA A 126 5.76 4.90 13.27
C ALA A 126 5.10 4.27 14.49
N VAL A 127 5.88 3.52 15.27
CA VAL A 127 5.47 2.99 16.58
C VAL A 127 6.09 3.88 17.66
N TYR A 128 5.27 4.49 18.51
CA TYR A 128 5.78 5.24 19.66
C TYR A 128 6.31 4.29 20.74
N VAL A 129 7.56 4.45 21.17
CA VAL A 129 8.23 3.53 22.10
C VAL A 129 8.50 4.11 23.48
N GLY A 130 8.01 5.33 23.76
CA GLY A 130 8.27 6.06 25.00
C GLY A 130 9.41 7.06 24.88
N GLU A 131 9.61 7.88 25.91
CA GLU A 131 10.72 8.86 25.99
C GLU A 131 10.86 9.76 24.74
N PHE A 132 9.73 10.18 24.16
CA PHE A 132 9.68 11.00 22.95
C PHE A 132 10.27 10.33 21.69
N GLN A 133 10.49 9.01 21.73
CA GLN A 133 11.06 8.24 20.64
C GLN A 133 10.03 7.40 19.90
N VAL A 134 10.33 7.15 18.63
CA VAL A 134 9.55 6.29 17.76
C VAL A 134 10.48 5.30 17.04
N VAL A 135 9.94 4.15 16.67
CA VAL A 135 10.59 3.23 15.73
C VAL A 135 9.81 3.20 14.43
N HIS A 136 10.51 3.31 13.32
CA HIS A 136 9.90 3.38 11.98
C HIS A 136 10.82 2.78 10.93
N LEU A 137 10.22 2.23 9.87
CA LEU A 137 10.93 1.91 8.64
C LEU A 137 11.07 3.20 7.83
N HIS A 138 12.29 3.57 7.47
CA HIS A 138 12.57 4.74 6.64
C HIS A 138 13.80 4.51 5.80
N ARG A 139 13.68 4.75 4.48
CA ARG A 139 14.75 4.50 3.50
C ARG A 139 15.32 3.07 3.62
N ALA A 140 14.41 2.09 3.66
CA ALA A 140 14.71 0.65 3.76
C ALA A 140 15.46 0.21 5.04
N GLU A 141 15.48 1.04 6.09
CA GLU A 141 16.11 0.70 7.37
C GLU A 141 15.14 0.97 8.53
N ILE A 142 15.12 0.08 9.54
CA ILE A 142 14.32 0.29 10.75
C ILE A 142 15.14 1.08 11.75
N LYS A 143 14.68 2.29 12.07
CA LYS A 143 15.39 3.27 12.91
C LYS A 143 14.62 3.59 14.18
N SER A 144 15.36 3.82 15.25
CA SER A 144 14.87 4.50 16.44
C SER A 144 15.26 5.97 16.38
N SER A 145 14.26 6.86 16.40
CA SER A 145 14.44 8.31 16.19
C SER A 145 13.64 9.09 17.21
N PHE A 146 13.98 10.36 17.45
CA PHE A 146 13.05 11.26 18.14
C PHE A 146 11.80 11.46 17.27
N LEU A 147 10.64 11.58 17.91
CA LEU A 147 9.37 11.79 17.21
C LEU A 147 9.41 13.03 16.31
N THR A 148 10.06 14.11 16.77
CA THR A 148 10.24 15.35 16.00
C THR A 148 11.07 15.17 14.74
N ASP A 149 12.08 14.30 14.80
CA ASP A 149 12.97 14.03 13.67
C ASP A 149 12.27 13.12 12.67
N ALA A 150 11.63 12.05 13.16
CA ALA A 150 10.85 11.13 12.35
C ALA A 150 9.64 11.80 11.68
N SER A 151 9.08 12.86 12.29
CA SER A 151 7.97 13.60 11.68
C SER A 151 8.43 14.55 10.59
N GLN A 152 9.71 14.95 10.53
CA GLN A 152 10.24 15.90 9.54
C GLN A 152 9.38 17.17 9.39
N GLY A 153 8.86 17.69 10.51
CA GLY A 153 7.95 18.85 10.53
C GLY A 153 6.49 18.57 10.11
N ARG A 154 6.17 17.36 9.66
CA ARG A 154 4.81 16.95 9.31
C ARG A 154 3.94 16.84 10.56
N PRO A 155 2.70 17.35 10.55
CA PRO A 155 1.74 17.05 11.60
C PRO A 155 1.39 15.56 11.57
N GLY A 156 1.01 14.99 12.71
CA GLY A 156 0.58 13.60 12.80
C GLY A 156 -0.56 13.37 13.75
N ARG A 157 -0.96 12.11 13.88
CA ARG A 157 -2.09 11.65 14.70
C ARG A 157 -1.89 10.22 15.16
N VAL A 158 -2.57 9.84 16.24
CA VAL A 158 -2.60 8.45 16.71
C VAL A 158 -3.65 7.67 15.91
N VAL A 159 -3.24 6.56 15.28
CA VAL A 159 -4.05 5.79 14.31
C VAL A 159 -4.36 4.35 14.74
N ASN A 160 -4.36 4.12 16.06
CA ASN A 160 -4.60 2.81 16.67
C ASN A 160 -5.91 2.11 16.26
N GLY A 161 -6.91 2.86 15.78
CA GLY A 161 -8.24 2.34 15.43
C GLY A 161 -8.47 2.12 13.94
N LEU A 162 -7.52 2.46 13.06
CA LEU A 162 -7.73 2.34 11.62
C LEU A 162 -7.85 0.88 11.19
N TYR A 163 -6.97 0.01 11.71
CA TYR A 163 -7.05 -1.44 11.53
C TYR A 163 -7.91 -2.08 12.62
N ARG A 164 -8.85 -2.93 12.21
CA ARG A 164 -9.83 -3.58 13.09
C ARG A 164 -9.34 -4.94 13.60
N TYR A 165 -8.04 -5.07 13.80
CA TYR A 165 -7.44 -6.25 14.41
C TYR A 165 -7.28 -6.07 15.91
N ARG A 166 -7.27 -7.18 16.64
CA ARG A 166 -6.93 -7.16 18.07
C ARG A 166 -5.46 -6.77 18.24
N ALA A 167 -5.20 -5.68 18.95
CA ALA A 167 -3.84 -5.27 19.30
C ALA A 167 -3.16 -6.31 20.22
N LEU A 168 -1.87 -6.50 20.01
CA LEU A 168 -1.00 -7.24 20.91
C LEU A 168 -0.82 -6.47 22.24
N PRO A 169 -0.38 -7.14 23.33
CA PRO A 169 -0.01 -6.45 24.56
C PRO A 169 1.09 -5.41 24.30
N PRO A 170 1.08 -4.22 24.94
CA PRO A 170 2.06 -3.16 24.68
C PRO A 170 3.53 -3.64 24.74
N GLU A 171 3.87 -4.49 25.71
CA GLU A 171 5.24 -5.04 25.83
C GLU A 171 5.67 -5.87 24.61
N VAL A 172 4.72 -6.57 23.97
CA VAL A 172 4.99 -7.32 22.74
C VAL A 172 5.15 -6.36 21.57
N ILE A 173 4.34 -5.30 21.49
CA ILE A 173 4.46 -4.27 20.44
C ILE A 173 5.83 -3.60 20.51
N LEU A 174 6.24 -3.20 21.72
CA LEU A 174 7.53 -2.55 21.95
C LEU A 174 8.70 -3.47 21.62
N ARG A 175 8.61 -4.75 21.99
CA ARG A 175 9.61 -5.75 21.62
C ARG A 175 9.70 -5.93 20.10
N ASN A 176 8.55 -6.13 19.43
CA ASN A 176 8.50 -6.24 17.97
C ASN A 176 9.14 -5.04 17.27
N ALA A 177 8.94 -3.82 17.80
CA ALA A 177 9.55 -2.63 17.24
C ALA A 177 11.07 -2.58 17.50
N ARG A 178 11.50 -2.79 18.75
CA ARG A 178 12.90 -2.62 19.17
C ARG A 178 13.84 -3.69 18.62
N ASP A 179 13.38 -4.94 18.55
CA ASP A 179 14.23 -6.08 18.16
C ASP A 179 14.68 -6.01 16.69
N HIS A 180 13.98 -5.24 15.85
CA HIS A 180 14.33 -5.06 14.44
C HIS A 180 15.07 -3.74 14.14
N VAL A 181 15.41 -2.93 15.15
CA VAL A 181 16.18 -1.70 14.92
C VAL A 181 17.59 -2.05 14.43
N GLY A 182 18.00 -1.48 13.29
CA GLY A 182 19.28 -1.78 12.65
C GLY A 182 19.35 -3.14 11.97
N ASP A 183 18.22 -3.86 11.86
CA ASP A 183 18.12 -5.09 11.07
C ASP A 183 18.24 -4.75 9.57
N GLY A 184 19.08 -5.49 8.87
CA GLY A 184 19.34 -5.32 7.44
C GLY A 184 18.38 -6.11 6.54
N GLU A 185 17.60 -7.05 7.11
CA GLU A 185 16.63 -7.84 6.34
C GLU A 185 15.30 -7.11 6.22
N LEU A 186 15.00 -6.61 5.01
CA LEU A 186 13.77 -5.88 4.75
C LEU A 186 12.57 -6.83 4.62
N CYS A 187 11.78 -6.96 5.70
CA CYS A 187 10.56 -7.77 5.72
C CYS A 187 9.27 -7.00 5.38
N TRP A 188 9.33 -5.68 5.23
CA TRP A 188 8.15 -4.82 5.00
C TRP A 188 8.45 -3.81 3.90
N ARG A 189 7.49 -3.53 3.00
CA ARG A 189 7.71 -2.57 1.91
C ARG A 189 7.63 -1.11 2.32
N ASN A 190 6.91 -0.80 3.39
CA ASN A 190 6.68 0.57 3.81
C ASN A 190 6.44 0.66 5.33
N ALA A 191 6.52 1.89 5.83
CA ALA A 191 6.37 2.19 7.24
C ALA A 191 5.01 1.76 7.84
N GLU A 192 3.92 1.81 7.06
CA GLU A 192 2.59 1.40 7.52
C GLU A 192 2.55 -0.11 7.80
N CYS A 193 3.07 -0.91 6.88
CA CYS A 193 3.18 -2.36 7.04
C CYS A 193 4.00 -2.75 8.28
N PHE A 194 5.16 -2.13 8.48
CA PHE A 194 6.00 -2.38 9.65
C PHE A 194 5.29 -2.03 10.97
N ALA A 195 4.73 -0.82 11.05
CA ALA A 195 4.05 -0.34 12.26
C ALA A 195 2.81 -1.18 12.58
N ALA A 196 1.99 -1.50 11.57
CA ALA A 196 0.82 -2.35 11.73
C ALA A 196 1.20 -3.79 12.13
N TRP A 197 2.27 -4.35 11.57
CA TRP A 197 2.79 -5.65 12.00
C TRP A 197 3.22 -5.64 13.47
N CYS A 198 3.95 -4.60 13.91
CA CYS A 198 4.37 -4.48 15.31
C CYS A 198 3.17 -4.55 16.26
N ARG A 199 2.08 -3.86 15.91
CA ARG A 199 0.87 -3.78 16.75
C ARG A 199 -0.04 -5.00 16.68
N TYR A 200 -0.19 -5.63 15.52
CA TYR A 200 -1.21 -6.65 15.29
C TYR A 200 -0.64 -8.07 15.04
N GLY A 201 0.65 -8.20 14.74
CA GLY A 201 1.34 -9.48 14.53
C GLY A 201 0.87 -10.28 13.32
N LYS A 202 0.19 -9.63 12.37
CA LYS A 202 -0.40 -10.26 11.18
C LYS A 202 0.66 -10.45 10.09
N ARG A 203 0.83 -11.68 9.60
CA ARG A 203 1.86 -12.03 8.60
C ARG A 203 1.64 -11.32 7.26
N GLU A 204 0.39 -10.96 6.97
CA GLU A 204 -0.09 -10.31 5.76
C GLU A 204 0.53 -8.92 5.55
N PHE A 205 1.09 -8.30 6.61
CA PHE A 205 1.85 -7.06 6.50
C PHE A 205 3.30 -7.27 6.04
N LYS A 206 3.85 -8.49 6.07
CA LYS A 206 5.20 -8.78 5.60
C LYS A 206 5.22 -9.03 4.09
N ILE A 207 6.34 -8.74 3.45
CA ILE A 207 6.61 -9.08 2.04
C ILE A 207 6.42 -10.59 1.86
N GLY A 208 5.62 -10.98 0.87
CA GLY A 208 5.31 -12.39 0.62
C GLY A 208 4.51 -13.07 1.75
N GLY A 209 3.87 -12.30 2.63
CA GLY A 209 3.08 -12.79 3.75
C GLY A 209 1.85 -13.60 3.32
N GLU A 210 1.36 -13.39 2.09
CA GLU A 210 0.16 -14.00 1.51
C GLU A 210 0.44 -14.71 0.18
N ILE A 211 -0.34 -15.75 -0.09
CA ILE A 211 -0.28 -16.53 -1.33
C ILE A 211 -1.25 -15.91 -2.35
N ARG A 212 -0.72 -15.46 -3.48
CA ARG A 212 -1.47 -14.79 -4.56
C ARG A 212 -2.01 -15.81 -5.59
N ILE A 213 -3.05 -16.57 -5.23
CA ILE A 213 -3.68 -17.56 -6.15
C ILE A 213 -5.15 -17.22 -6.41
N GLY A 214 -5.45 -16.87 -7.68
CA GLY A 214 -6.75 -16.99 -8.35
C GLY A 214 -7.93 -16.13 -7.88
N LYS A 215 -8.04 -15.82 -6.58
CA LYS A 215 -9.14 -15.03 -6.01
C LYS A 215 -8.63 -13.66 -5.57
N GLN A 216 -9.49 -12.66 -5.64
CA GLN A 216 -9.29 -11.33 -5.06
C GLN A 216 -10.09 -11.23 -3.75
N PRO A 217 -9.53 -11.62 -2.60
CA PRO A 217 -10.30 -11.64 -1.36
C PRO A 217 -10.46 -10.25 -0.74
N TYR A 218 -9.71 -9.24 -1.21
CA TYR A 218 -9.75 -7.90 -0.65
C TYR A 218 -10.60 -6.95 -1.48
N ARG A 219 -11.45 -6.17 -0.80
CA ARG A 219 -12.25 -5.11 -1.41
C ARG A 219 -11.95 -3.77 -0.73
N LEU A 220 -11.34 -2.85 -1.46
CA LEU A 220 -11.15 -1.45 -1.06
C LEU A 220 -12.37 -0.65 -1.54
N THR A 221 -13.08 -0.02 -0.61
CA THR A 221 -14.18 0.89 -0.93
C THR A 221 -13.77 2.32 -0.62
N LEU A 222 -13.64 3.15 -1.65
CA LEU A 222 -13.39 4.58 -1.57
C LEU A 222 -14.70 5.34 -1.36
N LEU A 223 -14.72 6.28 -0.41
CA LEU A 223 -15.90 6.99 0.05
C LEU A 223 -15.78 8.49 -0.27
N PHE A 224 -16.51 8.93 -1.28
CA PHE A 224 -16.59 10.34 -1.64
C PHE A 224 -17.85 10.98 -1.06
N SER A 225 -19.01 10.37 -1.25
CA SER A 225 -20.24 10.80 -0.59
C SER A 225 -21.12 9.59 -0.32
N GLN A 226 -22.26 9.78 0.34
CA GLN A 226 -23.20 8.68 0.56
C GLN A 226 -23.59 7.96 -0.75
N LYS A 227 -23.65 8.73 -1.86
CA LYS A 227 -24.05 8.26 -3.19
C LYS A 227 -22.87 7.96 -4.11
N ASN A 228 -21.68 8.49 -3.83
CA ASN A 228 -20.48 8.27 -4.64
C ASN A 228 -19.47 7.41 -3.88
N ARG A 229 -19.44 6.12 -4.23
CA ARG A 229 -18.49 5.12 -3.71
C ARG A 229 -17.91 4.34 -4.87
N HIS A 230 -16.64 3.98 -4.77
CA HIS A 230 -15.95 3.16 -5.76
C HIS A 230 -15.32 1.96 -5.07
N VAL A 231 -15.45 0.78 -5.69
CA VAL A 231 -14.95 -0.49 -5.14
C VAL A 231 -13.86 -1.03 -6.07
N LEU A 232 -12.72 -1.38 -5.49
CA LEU A 232 -11.57 -1.98 -6.15
C LEU A 232 -11.26 -3.32 -5.47
N GLU A 233 -10.88 -4.33 -6.25
CA GLU A 233 -10.63 -5.69 -5.76
C GLU A 233 -9.15 -6.06 -5.92
N PHE A 234 -8.59 -6.69 -4.90
CA PHE A 234 -7.15 -6.99 -4.82
C PHE A 234 -6.90 -8.42 -4.34
N GLN A 235 -5.77 -8.99 -4.77
CA GLN A 235 -5.36 -10.34 -4.39
C GLN A 235 -4.67 -10.38 -3.02
N SER A 236 -4.04 -9.28 -2.60
CA SER A 236 -3.28 -9.20 -1.36
C SER A 236 -3.53 -7.90 -0.59
N LEU A 237 -3.32 -7.93 0.73
CA LEU A 237 -3.37 -6.76 1.59
C LEU A 237 -2.31 -5.72 1.20
N GLU A 238 -1.15 -6.19 0.75
CA GLU A 238 -0.05 -5.35 0.29
C GLU A 238 -0.48 -4.42 -0.85
N ASP A 239 -1.15 -4.96 -1.88
CA ASP A 239 -1.62 -4.16 -3.02
C ASP A 239 -2.69 -3.14 -2.59
N VAL A 240 -3.56 -3.51 -1.64
CA VAL A 240 -4.55 -2.59 -1.07
C VAL A 240 -3.89 -1.43 -0.33
N ILE A 241 -2.83 -1.71 0.44
CA ILE A 241 -2.10 -0.69 1.19
C ILE A 241 -1.41 0.26 0.22
N MET A 242 -0.77 -0.25 -0.84
CA MET A 242 -0.16 0.58 -1.88
C MET A 242 -1.18 1.50 -2.55
N GLU A 243 -2.33 0.98 -2.95
CA GLU A 243 -3.39 1.79 -3.56
C GLU A 243 -3.94 2.85 -2.57
N LYS A 244 -4.15 2.49 -1.30
CA LYS A 244 -4.53 3.46 -0.26
C LYS A 244 -3.51 4.59 -0.14
N ARG A 245 -2.22 4.24 -0.08
CA ARG A 245 -1.12 5.20 0.07
C ARG A 245 -1.07 6.15 -1.13
N ARG A 246 -1.22 5.64 -2.35
CA ARG A 246 -1.31 6.46 -3.58
C ARG A 246 -2.48 7.45 -3.51
N ASN A 247 -3.66 6.95 -3.10
CA ASN A 247 -4.85 7.77 -2.94
C ASN A 247 -4.67 8.88 -1.89
N ASP A 248 -3.99 8.59 -0.78
CA ASP A 248 -3.65 9.59 0.23
C ASP A 248 -2.64 10.64 -0.29
N GLN A 249 -1.68 10.23 -1.12
CA GLN A 249 -0.67 11.12 -1.71
C GLN A 249 -1.29 12.14 -2.69
N ILE A 250 -2.07 11.65 -3.66
CA ILE A 250 -2.67 12.52 -4.69
C ILE A 250 -3.89 13.27 -4.15
N GLY A 251 -4.52 12.71 -3.11
CA GLY A 251 -5.63 13.31 -2.40
C GLY A 251 -6.96 13.20 -3.13
N ARG A 252 -8.02 13.41 -2.37
CA ARG A 252 -9.42 13.15 -2.71
C ARG A 252 -9.87 13.77 -4.03
N THR A 253 -9.50 15.01 -4.30
CA THR A 253 -9.92 15.69 -5.53
C THR A 253 -9.35 15.02 -6.77
N ALA A 254 -8.06 14.67 -6.74
CA ALA A 254 -7.39 13.99 -7.85
C ALA A 254 -7.95 12.58 -8.06
N VAL A 255 -8.14 11.81 -6.98
CA VAL A 255 -8.75 10.46 -7.06
C VAL A 255 -10.13 10.52 -7.73
N MET A 256 -10.99 11.48 -7.34
CA MET A 256 -12.31 11.62 -7.96
C MET A 256 -12.22 11.94 -9.46
N GLN A 257 -11.24 12.76 -9.87
CA GLN A 257 -11.03 13.10 -11.28
C GLN A 257 -10.55 11.90 -12.10
N GLU A 258 -9.61 11.11 -11.58
CA GLU A 258 -9.14 9.87 -12.23
C GLU A 258 -10.29 8.89 -12.46
N LEU A 259 -11.10 8.64 -11.43
CA LEU A 259 -12.24 7.73 -11.51
C LEU A 259 -13.31 8.21 -12.51
N ALA A 260 -13.54 9.52 -12.58
CA ALA A 260 -14.45 10.10 -13.58
C ALA A 260 -13.92 9.97 -15.02
N GLY A 261 -12.61 10.13 -15.22
CA GLY A 261 -11.96 9.96 -16.52
C GLY A 261 -12.03 8.52 -17.07
N HIS A 262 -11.96 7.52 -16.20
CA HIS A 262 -12.14 6.12 -16.60
C HIS A 262 -13.59 5.83 -17.04
N LEU A 263 -14.59 6.40 -16.36
CA LEU A 263 -16.00 6.22 -16.72
C LEU A 263 -16.32 6.83 -18.09
N SER A 264 -15.82 8.04 -18.38
CA SER A 264 -16.06 8.70 -19.66
C SER A 264 -15.36 8.00 -20.83
N SER A 265 -14.18 7.43 -20.61
CA SER A 265 -13.42 6.67 -21.61
C SER A 265 -14.08 5.32 -21.96
N THR A 266 -14.74 4.68 -20.98
CA THR A 266 -15.46 3.42 -21.16
C THR A 266 -16.78 3.59 -21.93
N ASN A 267 -17.36 4.79 -21.90
CA ASN A 267 -18.59 5.11 -22.64
C ASN A 267 -18.32 5.46 -24.11
N GLN A 268 -17.20 6.11 -24.42
CA GLN A 268 -16.80 6.41 -25.80
C GLN A 268 -16.42 5.15 -26.61
N THR A 269 -15.97 4.09 -25.93
CA THR A 269 -15.66 2.80 -26.58
C THR A 269 -16.90 1.98 -26.94
N LYS A 270 -18.08 2.28 -26.37
CA LYS A 270 -19.34 1.61 -26.71
C LYS A 270 -20.11 2.27 -27.86
N ASP A 271 -19.94 3.57 -28.08
CA ASP A 271 -20.59 4.29 -29.20
C ASP A 271 -19.83 4.16 -30.53
N GLY A 272 -18.61 3.64 -30.53
CA GLY A 272 -17.81 3.43 -31.74
C GLY A 272 -18.11 2.14 -32.52
N SER A 273 -18.97 1.25 -32.01
CA SER A 273 -19.22 -0.08 -32.60
C SER A 273 -20.57 -0.24 -33.31
N LEU A 274 -21.34 0.84 -33.50
CA LEU A 274 -22.59 0.82 -34.27
C LEU A 274 -22.52 1.87 -35.39
N GLY A 275 -21.87 1.52 -36.50
CA GLY A 275 -21.91 2.37 -37.68
C GLY A 275 -20.91 1.99 -38.74
N SER A 276 -21.06 0.80 -39.33
CA SER A 276 -20.63 0.48 -40.71
C SER A 276 -21.07 -0.94 -41.02
N LEU A 277 -22.23 -1.10 -41.66
CA LEU A 277 -22.54 -2.17 -42.60
C LEU A 277 -23.66 -1.62 -43.47
N ASP A 278 -23.34 -1.56 -44.77
CA ASP A 278 -24.08 -0.97 -45.88
C ASP A 278 -25.54 -1.45 -46.04
#